data_AF-A0A0G4FGP4-F1
#
_entry.id   AF-A0A0G4FGP4-F1
#
_cell.length_a   1.000
_cell.length_b   1.000
_cell.length_c   1.000
_cell.angle_alpha   90.00
_cell.angle_beta   90.00
_cell.angle_gamma   90.00
#
_symmetry.space_group_name_H-M   'P 1'
#
loop_
_entity.id
_entity.type
_entity.pdbx_description
1 polymer ?
#
loop_
_entity_poly.entity_id
_entity_poly.type
_entity_poly.pdbx_seq_one_letter_code
_entity_poly.pdbx_strand_id
1 'polypeptide(L)'
;MSEPRDMYDLQGNKLLANYGPRMPDPSGEWRIVELSKDAFKAYKQIKRGLLATMGGRQAQGRTFTISEHYWRDQLGLHMSSGWIHMGNAQKEPQMMLFHLPKAVTQAQAQAKAAAAKPAVPVVAPAPGQGANNNQNNLQNQKQNQSNSKNNANVKRPPEPGGGAGGNKRPRKG
;
A
#
# COMPACT_ATOMS: atom_id res chain seq x y z
N MET A 1 10.32 29.14 8.76
CA MET A 1 10.27 27.66 8.66
C MET A 1 10.31 27.12 10.07
N SER A 2 9.30 26.35 10.49
CA SER A 2 9.30 25.75 11.82
C SER A 2 10.30 24.60 11.88
N GLU A 3 11.21 24.63 12.84
CA GLU A 3 12.14 23.51 13.04
C GLU A 3 11.41 22.32 13.66
N PRO A 4 11.75 21.08 13.27
CA PRO A 4 11.26 19.86 13.93
C PRO A 4 11.69 19.86 15.39
N ARG A 5 10.74 19.56 16.29
CA ARG A 5 10.98 19.55 17.74
C ARG A 5 10.95 18.13 18.28
N ASP A 6 11.57 17.94 19.44
CA ASP A 6 11.29 16.76 20.22
C ASP A 6 9.86 16.88 20.78
N MET A 7 9.12 15.79 20.69
CA MET A 7 7.76 15.70 21.21
C MET A 7 7.76 14.71 22.36
N TYR A 8 6.93 14.97 23.36
CA TYR A 8 6.81 14.15 24.55
C TYR A 8 5.34 13.90 24.85
N ASP A 9 5.01 12.73 25.38
CA ASP A 9 3.70 12.48 25.97
C ASP A 9 3.58 13.13 27.36
N LEU A 10 2.42 13.00 27.99
CA LEU A 10 2.15 13.54 29.32
C LEU A 10 3.01 12.90 30.42
N GLN A 11 3.60 11.73 30.13
CA GLN A 11 4.45 10.95 31.02
C GLN A 11 5.94 11.25 30.78
N GLY A 12 6.28 12.14 29.84
CA GLY A 12 7.65 12.51 29.51
C GLY A 12 8.36 11.53 28.57
N ASN A 13 7.66 10.56 27.97
CA ASN A 13 8.25 9.68 26.97
C ASN A 13 8.35 10.39 25.63
N LYS A 14 9.49 10.22 24.95
CA LYS A 14 9.71 10.83 23.64
C LYS A 14 8.81 10.20 22.58
N LEU A 15 8.01 11.03 21.92
CA LEU A 15 7.14 10.63 20.82
C LEU A 15 7.88 10.73 19.49
N LEU A 16 7.63 9.75 18.61
CA LEU A 16 8.12 9.79 17.23
C LEU A 16 7.24 10.66 16.33
N ALA A 17 5.94 10.75 16.65
CA ALA A 17 4.99 11.52 15.87
C ALA A 17 3.79 11.97 16.71
N ASN A 18 3.19 13.07 16.29
CA ASN A 18 1.90 13.55 16.75
C ASN A 18 0.87 13.38 15.62
N TYR A 19 -0.27 12.77 15.94
CA TYR A 19 -1.30 12.42 14.96
C TYR A 19 -2.43 13.44 15.01
N GLY A 20 -2.60 14.21 13.94
CA GLY A 20 -3.70 15.13 13.80
C GLY A 20 -5.07 14.44 13.72
N PRO A 21 -6.16 15.22 13.83
CA PRO A 21 -7.51 14.71 13.67
C PRO A 21 -7.71 14.12 12.27
N ARG A 22 -8.70 13.22 12.14
CA ARG A 22 -9.16 12.74 10.84
C ARG A 22 -10.12 13.79 10.28
N MET A 23 -9.83 14.28 9.08
CA MET A 23 -10.61 15.29 8.37
C MET A 23 -11.39 14.59 7.25
N PRO A 24 -12.74 14.57 7.30
CA PRO A 24 -13.53 13.96 6.25
C PRO A 24 -13.44 14.77 4.94
N ASP A 25 -13.48 14.07 3.82
CA ASP A 25 -13.43 14.63 2.46
C ASP A 25 -14.29 13.76 1.51
N PRO A 26 -14.83 14.29 0.40
CA PRO A 26 -15.63 13.50 -0.53
C PRO A 26 -14.92 12.23 -1.04
N SER A 27 -13.59 12.26 -1.14
CA SER A 27 -12.77 11.11 -1.57
C SER A 27 -12.39 10.14 -0.45
N GLY A 28 -12.63 10.49 0.82
CA GLY A 28 -12.21 9.68 1.97
C GLY A 28 -11.93 10.49 3.25
N GLU A 29 -10.84 10.17 3.93
CA GLU A 29 -10.37 10.90 5.10
C GLU A 29 -8.94 11.39 4.88
N TRP A 30 -8.61 12.55 5.43
CA TRP A 30 -7.26 13.10 5.46
C TRP A 30 -6.76 13.20 6.88
N ARG A 31 -5.45 13.07 7.07
CA ARG A 31 -4.79 13.31 8.35
C ARG A 31 -3.41 13.89 8.11
N ILE A 32 -3.04 14.81 8.98
CA ILE A 32 -1.67 15.32 9.07
C ILE A 32 -0.99 14.60 10.23
N VAL A 33 0.24 14.16 10.01
CA VAL A 33 1.11 13.59 11.04
C VAL A 33 2.33 14.48 11.14
N GLU A 34 2.54 15.05 12.32
CA GLU A 34 3.75 15.82 12.62
C GLU A 34 4.82 14.86 13.13
N LEU A 35 6.01 14.94 12.54
CA LEU A 35 7.15 14.10 12.92
C LEU A 35 8.02 14.78 13.96
N SER A 36 8.54 13.99 14.90
CA SER A 36 9.57 14.46 15.82
C SER A 36 10.87 14.73 15.08
N LYS A 37 11.81 15.39 15.74
CA LYS A 37 13.15 15.64 15.20
C LYS A 37 13.83 14.39 14.66
N ASP A 38 13.76 13.28 15.39
CA ASP A 38 14.38 12.01 15.00
C ASP A 38 13.63 11.34 13.86
N ALA A 39 12.30 11.26 13.94
CA ALA A 39 11.48 10.68 12.88
C ALA A 39 11.60 11.49 11.58
N PHE A 40 11.69 12.82 11.66
CA PHE A 40 11.93 13.68 10.51
C PHE A 40 13.33 13.47 9.90
N LYS A 41 14.35 13.22 10.73
CA LYS A 41 15.69 12.89 10.24
C LYS A 41 15.67 11.57 9.45
N ALA A 42 14.99 10.54 9.97
CA ALA A 42 14.79 9.27 9.27
C ALA A 42 13.98 9.48 7.97
N TYR A 43 12.89 10.25 8.02
CA TYR A 43 12.09 10.60 6.85
C TYR A 43 12.90 11.26 5.74
N LYS A 44 13.79 12.21 6.09
CA LYS A 44 14.71 12.82 5.11
C LYS A 44 15.67 11.82 4.48
N GLN A 45 16.18 10.86 5.25
CA GLN A 45 17.07 9.81 4.73
C GLN A 45 16.31 8.88 3.77
N ILE A 46 15.11 8.43 4.16
CA ILE A 46 14.23 7.62 3.31
C ILE A 46 13.92 8.36 2.01
N LYS A 47 13.49 9.62 2.12
CA LYS A 47 13.20 10.48 0.97
C LYS A 47 14.41 10.60 0.06
N ARG A 48 15.60 10.85 0.60
CA ARG A 48 16.85 10.93 -0.18
C ARG A 48 17.19 9.60 -0.87
N GLY A 49 17.05 8.47 -0.19
CA GLY A 49 17.32 7.13 -0.75
C GLY A 49 16.33 6.76 -1.87
N LEU A 50 15.03 6.96 -1.63
CA LEU A 50 13.98 6.70 -2.61
C LEU A 50 14.04 7.66 -3.82
N LEU A 51 14.40 8.93 -3.61
CA LEU A 51 14.61 9.89 -4.71
C LEU A 51 15.73 9.43 -5.66
N ALA A 52 16.77 8.77 -5.12
CA ALA A 52 17.83 8.19 -5.95
C ALA A 52 17.30 7.00 -6.77
N THR A 53 16.52 6.11 -6.17
CA THR A 53 15.89 4.97 -6.86
C THR A 53 14.87 5.40 -7.92
N MET A 54 14.14 6.49 -7.67
CA MET A 54 13.15 7.04 -8.61
C MET A 54 13.73 8.03 -9.63
N GLY A 55 15.06 8.14 -9.73
CA GLY A 55 15.74 8.88 -10.80
C GLY A 55 15.54 10.39 -10.79
N GLY A 56 15.20 11.00 -9.63
CA GLY A 56 14.81 12.41 -9.62
C GLY A 56 15.15 13.15 -8.34
N ARG A 57 16.28 13.87 -8.32
CA ARG A 57 16.24 15.23 -7.77
C ARG A 57 15.34 16.02 -8.72
N GLN A 58 14.14 16.38 -8.27
CA GLN A 58 13.14 17.15 -9.02
C GLN A 58 12.47 16.40 -10.18
N ALA A 59 11.49 15.55 -9.88
CA ALA A 59 10.28 15.55 -10.71
C ALA A 59 9.37 16.64 -10.14
N GLN A 60 9.54 17.89 -10.60
CA GLN A 60 8.57 18.96 -10.34
C GLN A 60 7.18 18.47 -10.77
N GLY A 61 6.34 18.12 -9.80
CA GLY A 61 4.97 17.66 -10.02
C GLY A 61 4.65 16.24 -9.55
N ARG A 62 5.63 15.37 -9.26
CA ARG A 62 5.33 14.04 -8.72
C ARG A 62 5.42 14.05 -7.20
N THR A 63 4.27 13.93 -6.55
CA THR A 63 4.17 13.78 -5.09
C THR A 63 5.00 12.57 -4.65
N PHE A 64 5.99 12.81 -3.80
CA PHE A 64 6.76 11.75 -3.17
C PHE A 64 5.86 10.98 -2.20
N THR A 65 5.61 9.70 -2.50
CA THR A 65 4.81 8.81 -1.68
C THR A 65 5.70 7.70 -1.08
N ILE A 66 5.36 7.24 0.12
CA ILE A 66 6.05 6.15 0.82
C ILE A 66 4.99 5.08 1.03
N SER A 67 5.32 3.81 0.78
CA SER A 67 4.40 2.71 1.01
C SER A 67 4.13 2.48 2.49
N GLU A 68 2.99 1.86 2.80
CA GLU A 68 2.53 1.62 4.17
C GLU A 68 3.57 0.91 5.05
N HIS A 69 4.10 -0.21 4.56
CA HIS A 69 5.13 -0.97 5.24
C HIS A 69 6.36 -0.11 5.59
N TYR A 70 6.80 0.75 4.68
CA TYR A 70 8.00 1.55 4.91
C TYR A 70 7.81 2.61 5.98
N TRP A 71 6.69 3.36 5.96
CA TRP A 71 6.47 4.37 6.99
C TRP A 71 6.12 3.77 8.35
N ARG A 72 5.57 2.54 8.39
CA ARG A 72 5.35 1.82 9.66
C ARG A 72 6.68 1.42 10.29
N ASP A 73 7.53 0.75 9.53
CA ASP A 73 8.73 0.12 10.09
C ASP A 73 9.88 1.10 10.28
N GLN A 74 10.06 2.02 9.33
CA GLN A 74 11.21 2.93 9.34
C GLN A 74 10.96 4.22 10.12
N LEU A 75 9.70 4.65 10.22
CA LEU A 75 9.32 5.86 10.97
C LEU A 75 8.58 5.55 12.27
N GLY A 76 8.23 4.29 12.52
CA GLY A 76 7.50 3.88 13.72
C GLY A 76 6.09 4.48 13.81
N LEU A 77 5.47 4.80 12.67
CA LEU A 77 4.13 5.39 12.68
C LEU A 77 3.08 4.28 12.77
N HIS A 78 2.11 4.45 13.67
CA HIS A 78 1.05 3.48 13.92
C HIS A 78 -0.32 4.11 13.65
N MET A 79 -0.94 3.71 12.54
CA MET A 79 -2.32 4.06 12.17
C MET A 79 -3.11 2.80 11.80
N SER A 80 -4.42 2.92 11.55
CA SER A 80 -5.20 1.83 10.93
C SER A 80 -4.65 1.46 9.55
N SER A 81 -5.02 0.32 8.98
CA SER A 81 -4.56 -0.05 7.64
C SER A 81 -5.20 0.81 6.55
N GLY A 82 -4.49 0.99 5.42
CA GLY A 82 -5.01 1.63 4.22
C GLY A 82 -4.74 3.13 4.07
N TRP A 83 -3.95 3.73 4.98
CA TRP A 83 -3.52 5.12 4.82
C TRP A 83 -2.41 5.24 3.78
N ILE A 84 -2.60 6.16 2.84
CA ILE A 84 -1.68 6.45 1.73
C ILE A 84 -0.93 7.74 2.06
N HIS A 85 0.41 7.69 2.05
CA HIS A 85 1.24 8.89 2.20
C HIS A 85 1.20 9.73 0.93
N MET A 86 0.81 11.00 1.06
CA MET A 86 0.61 11.98 -0.02
C MET A 86 1.68 13.09 0.02
N GLY A 87 2.86 12.80 0.58
CA GLY A 87 3.96 13.73 0.66
C GLY A 87 3.85 14.70 1.85
N ASN A 88 4.45 15.86 1.68
CA ASN A 88 4.51 16.89 2.71
C ASN A 88 3.39 17.92 2.51
N ALA A 89 2.86 18.45 3.62
CA ALA A 89 2.09 19.69 3.55
C ALA A 89 3.01 20.79 3.00
N GLN A 90 2.57 21.52 1.96
CA GLN A 90 3.42 22.38 1.12
C GLN A 90 4.29 23.40 1.87
N LYS A 91 3.94 23.73 3.13
CA LYS A 91 4.66 24.71 3.95
C LYS A 91 5.49 24.10 5.09
N GLU A 92 5.29 22.83 5.41
CA GLU A 92 5.84 22.21 6.63
C GLU A 92 6.52 20.86 6.33
N PRO A 93 7.86 20.83 6.22
CA PRO A 93 8.58 19.62 5.81
C PRO A 93 8.52 18.49 6.86
N GLN A 94 8.30 18.82 8.14
CA GLN A 94 8.12 17.84 9.21
C GLN A 94 6.69 17.28 9.28
N MET A 95 5.76 17.82 8.49
CA MET A 95 4.40 17.30 8.40
C MET A 95 4.27 16.36 7.21
N MET A 96 3.77 15.16 7.48
CA MET A 96 3.37 14.17 6.49
C MET A 96 1.85 14.22 6.30
N LEU A 97 1.41 14.23 5.05
CA LEU A 97 0.00 14.19 4.70
C LEU A 97 -0.39 12.75 4.35
N PHE A 98 -1.50 12.29 4.91
CA PHE A 98 -2.06 10.97 4.64
C PHE A 98 -3.50 11.05 4.18
N HIS A 99 -3.88 10.15 3.27
CA HIS A 99 -5.23 9.98 2.73
C HIS A 99 -5.68 8.53 2.94
N LEU A 100 -6.90 8.35 3.44
CA LEU A 100 -7.58 7.07 3.55
C LEU A 100 -8.77 7.07 2.58
N PRO A 101 -8.74 6.31 1.48
CA PRO A 101 -9.83 6.32 0.49
C PRO A 101 -11.15 5.83 1.07
N LYS A 102 -12.25 6.46 0.66
CA LYS A 102 -13.62 6.12 1.11
C LYS A 102 -13.98 4.64 0.90
N ALA A 103 -13.51 4.03 -0.19
CA ALA A 103 -13.73 2.61 -0.47
C ALA A 103 -13.15 1.71 0.64
N VAL A 104 -11.99 2.06 1.19
CA VAL A 104 -11.37 1.33 2.30
C VAL A 104 -12.19 1.50 3.58
N THR A 105 -12.64 2.72 3.86
CA THR A 105 -13.50 3.00 5.03
C THR A 105 -14.80 2.20 4.98
N GLN A 106 -15.45 2.12 3.81
CA GLN A 106 -16.67 1.35 3.62
C GLN A 106 -16.43 -0.17 3.78
N ALA A 107 -15.36 -0.70 3.18
CA ALA A 107 -15.01 -2.11 3.33
C ALA A 107 -14.71 -2.47 4.79
N GLN A 108 -13.99 -1.61 5.52
CA GLN A 108 -13.71 -1.81 6.95
C GLN A 108 -15.00 -1.76 7.79
N ALA A 109 -15.92 -0.84 7.50
CA ALA A 109 -17.21 -0.77 8.19
C ALA A 109 -18.07 -2.01 7.94
N GLN A 110 -18.10 -2.51 6.70
CA GLN A 110 -18.83 -3.74 6.33
C GLN A 110 -18.21 -4.98 6.99
N ALA A 111 -16.88 -5.09 7.01
CA ALA A 111 -16.19 -6.18 7.70
C ALA A 111 -16.45 -6.16 9.21
N LYS A 112 -16.45 -4.96 9.83
CA LYS A 112 -16.77 -4.80 11.25
C LYS A 112 -18.23 -5.16 11.56
N ALA A 113 -19.17 -4.78 10.70
CA ALA A 113 -20.57 -5.14 10.83
C ALA A 113 -20.83 -6.64 10.62
N ALA A 114 -20.08 -7.29 9.72
CA ALA A 114 -20.14 -8.73 9.53
C ALA A 114 -19.54 -9.51 10.71
N ALA A 115 -18.47 -9.00 11.32
CA ALA A 115 -17.85 -9.57 12.52
C ALA A 115 -18.67 -9.33 13.80
N ALA A 116 -19.53 -8.31 13.82
CA ALA A 116 -20.40 -7.98 14.95
C ALA A 116 -21.77 -8.68 14.89
N LYS A 117 -22.05 -9.50 13.87
CA LYS A 117 -23.23 -10.37 13.90
C LYS A 117 -23.00 -11.42 14.99
N PRO A 118 -23.85 -11.51 16.04
CA PRO A 118 -23.73 -12.57 17.01
C PRO A 118 -23.87 -13.90 16.27
N ALA A 119 -22.95 -14.81 16.56
CA ALA A 119 -23.13 -16.21 16.22
C ALA A 119 -24.54 -16.59 16.68
N VAL A 120 -25.39 -16.95 15.73
CA VAL A 120 -26.67 -17.60 16.02
C VAL A 120 -26.37 -18.71 17.03
N PRO A 121 -27.06 -18.75 18.20
CA PRO A 121 -26.89 -19.86 19.11
C PRO A 121 -27.24 -21.13 18.34
N VAL A 122 -26.26 -22.01 18.21
CA VAL A 122 -26.48 -23.37 17.71
C VAL A 122 -27.47 -24.00 18.68
N VAL A 123 -28.73 -24.11 18.25
CA VAL A 123 -29.73 -24.89 18.96
C VAL A 123 -29.18 -26.32 19.02
N ALA A 124 -28.89 -26.79 20.23
CA ALA A 124 -28.47 -28.16 20.47
C ALA A 124 -29.54 -29.12 19.92
N PRO A 125 -29.23 -30.05 19.00
CA PRO A 125 -30.17 -31.09 18.63
C PRO A 125 -30.29 -32.09 19.78
N ALA A 126 -31.53 -32.33 20.22
CA ALA A 126 -31.88 -33.42 21.11
C ALA A 126 -31.45 -34.79 20.51
N PRO A 127 -31.10 -35.79 21.34
CA PRO A 127 -30.53 -37.04 20.86
C PRO A 127 -31.64 -37.93 20.30
N GLY A 128 -31.55 -38.25 19.02
CA GLY A 128 -32.34 -39.31 18.42
C GLY A 128 -32.99 -38.90 17.12
N GLN A 129 -32.27 -39.09 16.01
CA GLN A 129 -32.73 -39.89 14.87
C GLN A 129 -31.79 -39.67 13.67
N GLY A 130 -31.29 -40.77 13.13
CA GLY A 130 -31.14 -40.97 11.69
C GLY A 130 -30.00 -40.27 10.99
N ALA A 131 -28.97 -41.04 10.67
CA ALA A 131 -27.91 -40.73 9.73
C ALA A 131 -28.38 -40.07 8.41
N ASN A 132 -27.75 -38.96 8.03
CA ASN A 132 -27.25 -38.72 6.66
C ASN A 132 -26.31 -37.51 6.64
N ASN A 133 -25.01 -37.78 6.73
CA ASN A 133 -23.95 -36.79 6.63
C ASN A 133 -23.27 -36.89 5.26
N ASN A 134 -22.81 -35.73 4.76
CA ASN A 134 -21.99 -35.49 3.56
C ASN A 134 -22.72 -35.39 2.22
N GLN A 135 -23.16 -34.17 1.88
CA GLN A 135 -23.18 -33.77 0.46
C GLN A 135 -22.99 -32.29 0.11
N ASN A 136 -22.65 -31.38 1.05
CA ASN A 136 -22.66 -29.94 0.72
C ASN A 136 -21.38 -29.14 1.02
N ASN A 137 -20.20 -29.76 0.98
CA ASN A 137 -18.94 -29.03 1.18
C ASN A 137 -17.83 -29.30 0.14
N LEU A 138 -18.19 -29.73 -1.09
CA LEU A 138 -17.22 -29.89 -2.19
C LEU A 138 -17.44 -28.95 -3.39
N GLN A 139 -18.39 -28.02 -3.36
CA GLN A 139 -18.72 -27.20 -4.53
C GLN A 139 -18.02 -25.83 -4.58
N ASN A 140 -17.38 -25.36 -3.51
CA ASN A 140 -16.68 -24.06 -3.49
C ASN A 140 -15.14 -24.12 -3.67
N GLN A 141 -14.56 -25.28 -3.97
CA GLN A 141 -13.12 -25.40 -4.29
C GLN A 141 -12.78 -25.51 -5.79
N LYS A 142 -13.78 -25.47 -6.69
CA LYS A 142 -13.56 -25.56 -8.14
C LYS A 142 -13.59 -24.23 -8.92
N GLN A 143 -13.61 -23.07 -8.25
CA GLN A 143 -13.57 -21.77 -8.94
C GLN A 143 -12.23 -21.00 -8.83
N ASN A 144 -11.24 -21.53 -8.10
CA ASN A 144 -9.93 -20.86 -7.96
C ASN A 144 -8.78 -21.48 -8.78
N GLN A 145 -9.09 -22.33 -9.77
CA GLN A 145 -8.13 -22.81 -10.76
C GLN A 145 -8.68 -22.68 -12.18
N SER A 146 -8.97 -21.46 -12.60
CA SER A 146 -9.31 -21.15 -14.00
C SER A 146 -8.93 -19.71 -14.34
N ASN A 147 -7.68 -19.29 -14.08
CA ASN A 147 -7.13 -18.10 -14.71
C ASN A 147 -5.59 -18.11 -14.84
N SER A 148 -5.02 -19.30 -15.07
CA SER A 148 -3.63 -19.47 -15.50
C SER A 148 -3.58 -20.60 -16.50
N LYS A 149 -4.00 -20.30 -17.74
CA LYS A 149 -3.72 -21.03 -18.98
C LYS A 149 -4.55 -20.34 -20.05
N ASN A 150 -3.98 -19.31 -20.68
CA ASN A 150 -4.29 -18.86 -22.04
C ASN A 150 -3.45 -17.61 -22.37
N ASN A 151 -2.12 -17.77 -22.41
CA ASN A 151 -1.32 -17.03 -23.40
C ASN A 151 0.04 -17.70 -23.63
N ALA A 152 0.00 -18.88 -24.22
CA ALA A 152 1.20 -19.56 -24.73
C ALA A 152 0.83 -20.30 -26.01
N ASN A 153 0.43 -19.58 -27.06
CA ASN A 153 0.55 -20.08 -28.44
C ASN A 153 0.30 -18.97 -29.47
N VAL A 154 1.30 -18.15 -29.78
CA VAL A 154 1.37 -17.46 -31.09
C VAL A 154 2.68 -17.85 -31.75
N LYS A 155 2.60 -19.00 -32.43
CA LYS A 155 3.16 -19.30 -33.75
C LYS A 155 4.13 -18.26 -34.33
N ARG A 156 5.41 -18.63 -34.41
CA ARG A 156 6.41 -18.05 -35.33
C ARG A 156 5.91 -18.10 -36.78
N PRO A 157 6.11 -17.03 -37.58
CA PRO A 157 6.31 -17.13 -39.02
C PRO A 157 7.82 -17.25 -39.35
N PRO A 158 8.16 -17.75 -40.55
CA PRO A 158 9.51 -18.21 -40.90
C PRO A 158 10.45 -17.07 -41.32
N GLU A 159 11.74 -17.27 -41.13
CA GLU A 159 12.77 -16.59 -41.91
C GLU A 159 12.62 -16.95 -43.40
N PRO A 160 12.98 -16.02 -44.29
CA PRO A 160 13.93 -16.37 -45.32
C PRO A 160 15.10 -15.37 -45.30
N GLY A 161 16.30 -15.93 -45.19
CA GLY A 161 17.53 -15.17 -45.38
C GLY A 161 17.80 -14.83 -46.85
N GLY A 162 18.81 -13.99 -47.03
CA GLY A 162 19.60 -13.93 -48.26
C GLY A 162 19.63 -12.56 -48.95
N GLY A 163 20.84 -11.99 -49.05
CA GLY A 163 21.16 -10.91 -49.98
C GLY A 163 21.79 -9.69 -49.29
N ALA A 164 23.09 -9.71 -48.97
CA ALA A 164 24.19 -9.36 -49.88
C ALA A 164 24.39 -7.84 -50.05
N GLY A 165 25.62 -7.39 -49.75
CA GLY A 165 26.11 -6.02 -49.92
C GLY A 165 26.54 -5.43 -48.57
N GLY A 166 27.75 -5.63 -48.06
CA GLY A 166 29.00 -5.70 -48.81
C GLY A 166 29.39 -4.30 -49.30
N ASN A 167 29.96 -3.46 -48.42
CA ASN A 167 31.23 -2.85 -48.81
C ASN A 167 32.10 -2.43 -47.62
N LYS A 168 33.25 -3.08 -47.59
CA LYS A 168 34.49 -2.64 -46.95
C LYS A 168 34.84 -1.24 -47.50
N ARG A 169 35.33 -0.33 -46.66
CA ARG A 169 36.77 -0.03 -46.60
C ARG A 169 37.12 1.14 -45.66
N PRO A 170 38.39 1.25 -45.25
CA PRO A 170 38.85 2.01 -44.10
C PRO A 170 39.70 3.25 -44.47
N ARG A 171 40.22 3.87 -43.39
CA ARG A 171 41.53 4.53 -43.23
C ARG A 171 41.66 6.04 -43.47
N LYS A 172 42.27 6.63 -42.42
CA LYS A 172 43.33 7.65 -42.37
C LYS A 172 42.95 9.12 -42.58
N GLY A 173 43.44 9.90 -41.62
CA GLY A 173 43.57 11.35 -41.56
C GLY A 173 44.09 11.66 -40.18
#